data_AF-A0A0Q8SSR9-F1
#
_entry.id   AF-A0A0Q8SSR9-F1
#
_cell.length_a   1.000
_cell.length_b   1.000
_cell.length_c   1.000
_cell.angle_alpha   90.00
_cell.angle_beta   90.00
_cell.angle_gamma   90.00
#
_symmetry.space_group_name_H-M   'P 1'
#
loop_
_entity.id
_entity.type
_entity.pdbx_description
1 polymer ?
#
loop_
_entity_poly.entity_id
_entity_poly.type
_entity_poly.pdbx_seq_one_letter_code
_entity_poly.pdbx_strand_id
1 'polypeptide(L)'
;MKPVSFCTLPLLLLLSAALLCSTAHADVTEAEAIEAQLGSALESADFAAKNCPNLAINDDKVQELLKRIKKTAADLRAGEDYDDQHRVVQQLDKQQGRAMICMVLPSAHGGYARGVIQKK
;
A
#
# COMPACT_ATOMS: atom_id res chain seq x y z
N MET A 1 -52.35 -52.09 21.19
CA MET A 1 -51.72 -52.85 20.07
C MET A 1 -51.66 -51.96 18.83
N LYS A 2 -50.42 -51.69 18.33
CA LYS A 2 -49.98 -51.02 17.06
C LYS A 2 -50.44 -49.57 16.77
N PRO A 3 -49.70 -48.74 15.99
CA PRO A 3 -48.44 -48.98 15.25
C PRO A 3 -47.28 -47.97 15.45
N VAL A 4 -46.13 -48.43 14.96
CA VAL A 4 -44.85 -47.82 14.51
C VAL A 4 -44.92 -46.38 13.98
N SER A 5 -43.89 -45.55 14.23
CA SER A 5 -43.26 -44.76 13.15
C SER A 5 -41.90 -44.18 13.54
N PHE A 6 -40.97 -44.28 12.60
CA PHE A 6 -39.60 -43.76 12.60
C PHE A 6 -39.57 -42.23 12.61
N CYS A 7 -38.59 -41.62 13.28
CA CYS A 7 -38.03 -40.35 12.81
C CYS A 7 -36.61 -40.15 13.36
N THR A 8 -35.68 -40.90 12.75
CA THR A 8 -34.26 -40.55 12.73
C THR A 8 -34.06 -39.28 11.90
N LEU A 9 -33.22 -38.36 12.41
CA LEU A 9 -32.68 -37.15 11.78
C LEU A 9 -33.64 -35.94 11.68
N PRO A 10 -33.22 -34.77 12.24
CA PRO A 10 -32.27 -33.96 11.47
C PRO A 10 -31.28 -33.18 12.36
N LEU A 11 -30.24 -33.84 12.90
CA LEU A 11 -29.09 -33.13 13.48
C LEU A 11 -28.11 -32.63 12.40
N LEU A 12 -28.28 -33.07 11.14
CA LEU A 12 -27.42 -32.72 10.01
C LEU A 12 -27.79 -31.39 9.30
N LEU A 13 -28.93 -30.78 9.65
CA LEU A 13 -29.38 -29.53 9.00
C LEU A 13 -28.83 -28.26 9.66
N LEU A 14 -28.27 -28.35 10.87
CA LEU A 14 -27.72 -27.19 11.58
C LEU A 14 -26.22 -26.96 11.32
N LEU A 15 -25.52 -27.92 10.71
CA LEU A 15 -24.09 -27.80 10.40
C LEU A 15 -23.82 -27.16 9.02
N SER A 16 -24.84 -27.04 8.18
CA SER A 16 -24.73 -26.43 6.83
C SER A 16 -24.71 -24.90 6.85
N ALA A 17 -25.01 -24.26 7.98
CA ALA A 17 -25.00 -22.81 8.12
C ALA A 17 -23.58 -22.21 8.31
N ALA A 18 -22.56 -23.06 8.42
CA ALA A 18 -21.18 -22.65 8.73
C ALA A 18 -20.28 -22.36 7.51
N LEU A 19 -20.81 -22.41 6.28
CA LEU A 19 -19.99 -22.31 5.05
C LEU A 19 -20.28 -21.09 4.16
N LEU A 20 -21.08 -20.13 4.65
CA LEU A 20 -21.21 -18.81 4.04
C LEU A 20 -20.17 -17.82 4.61
N CYS A 21 -18.99 -18.32 4.99
CA CYS A 21 -17.78 -17.48 5.06
C CYS A 21 -17.42 -17.08 3.63
N SER A 22 -18.13 -16.07 3.11
CA SER A 22 -17.63 -15.26 2.01
C SER A 22 -16.30 -14.68 2.49
N THR A 23 -15.20 -15.29 2.09
CA THR A 23 -13.89 -14.67 2.11
C THR A 23 -13.97 -13.46 1.18
N ALA A 24 -14.42 -12.33 1.70
CA ALA A 24 -14.26 -11.04 1.07
C ALA A 24 -12.75 -10.75 1.11
N HIS A 25 -12.01 -11.31 0.16
CA HIS A 25 -10.73 -10.75 -0.23
C HIS A 25 -11.05 -9.32 -0.66
N ALA A 26 -10.69 -8.36 0.18
CA ALA A 26 -10.80 -6.95 -0.18
C ALA A 26 -9.87 -6.76 -1.38
N ASP A 27 -10.44 -6.78 -2.58
CA ASP A 27 -9.74 -6.40 -3.79
C ASP A 27 -9.28 -4.96 -3.56
N VAL A 28 -7.98 -4.78 -3.32
CA VAL A 28 -7.38 -3.45 -3.26
C VAL A 28 -7.63 -2.81 -4.61
N THR A 29 -8.40 -1.74 -4.61
CA THR A 29 -8.68 -1.02 -5.84
C THR A 29 -7.36 -0.45 -6.38
N GLU A 30 -7.29 -0.28 -7.69
CA GLU A 30 -6.16 0.40 -8.31
C GLU A 30 -5.89 1.77 -7.67
N ALA A 31 -6.95 2.49 -7.29
CA ALA A 31 -6.83 3.79 -6.64
C ALA A 31 -6.15 3.69 -5.27
N GLU A 32 -6.54 2.74 -4.43
CA GLU A 32 -5.91 2.49 -3.12
C GLU A 32 -4.45 2.03 -3.28
N ALA A 33 -4.17 1.18 -4.28
CA ALA A 33 -2.80 0.73 -4.55
C ALA A 33 -1.90 1.89 -5.01
N ILE A 34 -2.39 2.78 -5.88
CA ILE A 34 -1.65 3.97 -6.30
C ILE A 34 -1.47 4.93 -5.12
N GLU A 35 -2.52 5.19 -4.35
CA GLU A 35 -2.47 6.08 -3.18
C GLU A 35 -1.39 5.64 -2.19
N ALA A 36 -1.40 4.38 -1.78
CA ALA A 36 -0.44 3.87 -0.81
C ALA A 36 1.01 3.91 -1.34
N GLN A 37 1.21 3.41 -2.56
CA GLN A 37 2.54 3.36 -3.16
C GLN A 37 3.09 4.76 -3.45
N LEU A 38 2.25 5.68 -3.93
CA LEU A 38 2.68 7.04 -4.21
C LEU A 38 2.86 7.87 -2.94
N GLY A 39 2.07 7.65 -1.89
CA GLY A 39 2.22 8.30 -0.59
C GLY A 39 3.61 8.04 0.02
N SER A 40 3.99 6.77 0.10
CA SER A 40 5.34 6.37 0.54
C SER A 40 6.44 6.93 -0.39
N ALA A 41 6.26 6.82 -1.72
CA ALA A 41 7.25 7.32 -2.67
C ALA A 41 7.42 8.85 -2.63
N LEU A 42 6.37 9.60 -2.32
CA LEU A 42 6.40 11.06 -2.16
C LEU A 42 7.25 11.48 -0.96
N GLU A 43 7.18 10.76 0.16
CA GLU A 43 8.06 11.03 1.30
C GLU A 43 9.52 10.82 0.92
N SER A 44 9.81 9.69 0.27
CA SER A 44 11.15 9.38 -0.21
C SER A 44 11.66 10.40 -1.23
N ALA A 45 10.77 10.92 -2.07
CA ALA A 45 11.06 11.97 -3.05
C ALA A 45 11.36 13.31 -2.35
N ASP A 46 10.58 13.70 -1.34
CA ASP A 46 10.78 14.90 -0.54
C ASP A 46 12.10 14.83 0.26
N PHE A 47 12.45 13.64 0.77
CA PHE A 47 13.77 13.39 1.35
C PHE A 47 14.86 13.54 0.29
N ALA A 48 14.74 12.87 -0.86
CA ALA A 48 15.74 12.91 -1.93
C ALA A 48 16.00 14.33 -2.43
N ALA A 49 14.96 15.13 -2.64
CA ALA A 49 15.06 16.51 -3.12
C ALA A 49 15.92 17.39 -2.19
N LYS A 50 15.88 17.14 -0.88
CA LYS A 50 16.65 17.89 0.12
C LYS A 50 18.07 17.36 0.32
N ASN A 51 18.29 16.06 0.07
CA ASN A 51 19.43 15.33 0.63
C ASN A 51 20.30 14.62 -0.41
N CYS A 52 19.79 14.34 -1.61
CA CYS A 52 20.41 13.47 -2.59
C CYS A 52 20.67 14.21 -3.92
N PRO A 53 21.81 14.91 -4.07
CA PRO A 53 22.05 15.80 -5.21
C PRO A 53 22.11 15.09 -6.57
N ASN A 54 22.38 13.78 -6.59
CA ASN A 54 22.48 12.98 -7.80
C ASN A 54 21.16 12.32 -8.21
N LEU A 55 20.07 12.60 -7.50
CA LEU A 55 18.74 12.06 -7.81
C LEU A 55 17.83 13.16 -8.36
N ALA A 56 16.93 12.76 -9.25
CA ALA A 56 15.86 13.57 -9.82
C ALA A 56 14.51 12.95 -9.47
N ILE A 57 13.49 13.81 -9.37
CA ILE A 57 12.11 13.40 -9.20
C ILE A 57 11.42 13.50 -10.57
N ASN A 58 10.69 12.46 -10.95
CA ASN A 58 9.88 12.47 -12.16
C ASN A 58 8.51 13.08 -11.86
N ASP A 59 8.43 14.41 -11.96
CA ASP A 59 7.21 15.16 -11.66
C ASP A 59 6.05 14.79 -12.59
N ASP A 60 6.31 14.51 -13.87
CA ASP A 60 5.28 14.11 -14.83
C ASP A 60 4.58 12.82 -14.39
N LYS A 61 5.36 11.83 -13.93
CA LYS A 61 4.82 10.58 -13.39
C LYS A 61 4.03 10.79 -12.11
N VAL A 62 4.51 11.65 -11.21
CA VAL A 62 3.77 12.00 -9.99
C VAL A 62 2.42 12.62 -10.35
N GLN A 63 2.40 13.59 -11.27
CA GLN A 63 1.15 14.24 -11.70
C GLN A 63 0.20 13.27 -12.42
N GLU A 64 0.71 12.35 -13.24
CA GLU A 64 -0.09 11.30 -13.88
C GLU A 64 -0.83 10.45 -12.83
N LEU A 65 -0.10 9.96 -11.82
CA LEU A 65 -0.67 9.09 -10.79
C LEU A 65 -1.65 9.84 -9.89
N LEU A 66 -1.35 11.07 -9.49
CA LEU A 66 -2.26 11.95 -8.74
C LEU A 66 -3.58 12.16 -9.48
N LYS A 67 -3.52 12.39 -10.80
CA LYS A 67 -4.71 12.53 -11.65
C LYS A 67 -5.55 11.25 -11.68
N ARG A 68 -4.93 10.07 -11.69
CA ARG A 68 -5.63 8.77 -11.71
C ARG A 68 -6.43 8.53 -10.44
N ILE A 69 -5.89 8.91 -9.28
CA ILE A 69 -6.57 8.78 -7.99
C ILE A 69 -7.40 10.00 -7.59
N LYS A 70 -7.38 11.06 -8.40
CA LYS A 70 -8.08 12.34 -8.16
C LYS A 70 -7.70 12.98 -6.82
N LYS A 71 -6.42 12.89 -6.45
CA LYS A 71 -5.85 13.52 -5.25
C LYS A 71 -4.73 14.50 -5.61
N THR A 72 -4.37 15.33 -4.66
CA THR A 72 -3.20 16.21 -4.73
C THR A 72 -2.02 15.61 -3.96
N ALA A 73 -0.81 16.12 -4.20
CA ALA A 73 0.34 15.74 -3.38
C ALA A 73 0.17 16.14 -1.91
N ALA A 74 -0.62 17.18 -1.61
CA ALA A 74 -0.92 17.58 -0.23
C ALA A 74 -1.80 16.54 0.48
N ASP A 75 -2.78 15.97 -0.23
CA ASP A 75 -3.63 14.90 0.31
C ASP A 75 -2.80 13.67 0.68
N LEU A 76 -1.84 13.29 -0.18
CA LEU A 76 -0.95 12.15 0.09
C LEU A 76 0.04 12.43 1.23
N ARG A 77 0.53 13.66 1.36
CA ARG A 77 1.39 14.07 2.49
C ARG A 77 0.69 14.08 3.84
N ALA A 78 -0.63 14.17 3.84
CA ALA A 78 -1.45 14.07 5.06
C ALA A 78 -1.89 12.63 5.36
N GLY A 79 -1.50 11.66 4.51
CA GLY A 79 -1.88 10.26 4.63
C GLY A 79 -0.90 9.41 5.44
N GLU A 80 -1.38 8.26 5.92
CA GLU A 80 -0.62 7.35 6.77
C GLU A 80 0.62 6.79 6.08
N ASP A 81 0.55 6.41 4.80
CA ASP A 81 1.69 5.85 4.06
C ASP A 81 2.88 6.82 3.95
N TYR A 82 2.59 8.12 3.86
CA TYR A 82 3.63 9.15 3.87
C TYR A 82 4.27 9.25 5.26
N ASP A 83 3.46 9.33 6.33
CA ASP A 83 3.95 9.42 7.71
C ASP A 83 4.73 8.18 8.14
N ASP A 84 4.30 7.00 7.73
CA ASP A 84 4.96 5.73 7.98
C ASP A 84 6.32 5.68 7.31
N GLN A 85 6.37 6.05 6.03
CA GLN A 85 7.63 6.16 5.30
C GLN A 85 8.56 7.20 5.93
N HIS A 86 8.01 8.32 6.41
CA HIS A 86 8.79 9.35 7.09
C HIS A 86 9.52 8.81 8.31
N ARG A 87 8.82 8.04 9.14
CA ARG A 87 9.41 7.39 10.31
C ARG A 87 10.51 6.40 9.90
N VAL A 88 10.27 5.60 8.85
CA VAL A 88 11.26 4.66 8.31
C VAL A 88 12.50 5.38 7.81
N VAL A 89 12.36 6.42 6.99
CA VAL A 89 13.48 7.19 6.44
C VAL A 89 14.27 7.88 7.55
N GLN A 90 13.61 8.48 8.54
CA GLN A 90 14.30 9.04 9.69
C GLN A 90 15.09 8.00 10.49
N GLN A 91 14.52 6.81 10.70
CA GLN A 91 15.20 5.73 11.39
C GLN A 91 16.41 5.22 10.59
N LEU A 92 16.24 5.02 9.29
CA LEU A 92 17.32 4.59 8.41
C LEU A 92 18.44 5.64 8.34
N ASP A 93 18.13 6.93 8.35
CA ASP A 93 19.17 7.98 8.30
C ASP A 93 20.01 7.91 9.57
N LYS A 94 19.37 7.72 10.73
CA LYS A 94 20.07 7.53 12.02
C LYS A 94 20.91 6.24 12.06
N GLN A 95 20.44 5.15 11.47
CA GLN A 95 21.09 3.84 11.58
C GLN A 95 22.17 3.58 10.52
N GLN A 96 21.92 4.01 9.29
CA GLN A 96 22.70 3.63 8.11
C GLN A 96 23.30 4.84 7.39
N GLY A 97 22.83 6.05 7.71
CA GLY A 97 23.27 7.28 7.12
C GLY A 97 22.62 7.58 5.76
N ARG A 98 22.39 8.87 5.54
CA ARG A 98 21.86 9.48 4.32
C ARG A 98 22.45 8.96 3.02
N ALA A 99 23.77 8.77 2.96
CA ALA A 99 24.44 8.31 1.75
C ALA A 99 23.91 6.94 1.28
N MET A 100 23.68 6.02 2.23
CA MET A 100 23.10 4.71 1.94
C MET A 100 21.67 4.86 1.41
N ILE A 101 20.85 5.69 2.06
CA ILE A 101 19.47 5.97 1.60
C ILE A 101 19.50 6.50 0.16
N CYS A 102 20.31 7.52 -0.14
CA CYS A 102 20.41 8.09 -1.48
C CYS A 102 20.85 7.07 -2.54
N MET A 103 21.62 6.04 -2.16
CA MET A 103 21.99 4.98 -3.11
C MET A 103 20.82 4.06 -3.47
N VAL A 104 19.92 3.77 -2.53
CA VAL A 104 18.85 2.77 -2.70
C VAL A 104 17.53 3.35 -3.20
N LEU A 105 17.27 4.64 -2.96
CA LEU A 105 15.99 5.28 -3.29
C LEU A 105 15.49 5.08 -4.74
N PRO A 106 16.33 5.12 -5.79
CA PRO A 106 15.86 4.87 -7.16
C PRO A 106 15.24 3.49 -7.39
N SER A 107 15.49 2.53 -6.49
CA SER A 107 14.99 1.15 -6.58
C SER A 107 14.13 0.74 -5.38
N ALA A 108 13.91 1.63 -4.42
CA ALA A 108 13.14 1.34 -3.21
C ALA A 108 11.64 1.20 -3.48
N HIS A 109 11.14 1.83 -4.54
CA HIS A 109 9.72 1.89 -4.86
C HIS A 109 9.37 1.04 -6.10
N GLY A 110 8.38 0.17 -5.93
CA GLY A 110 7.88 -0.73 -6.97
C GLY A 110 6.54 -0.29 -7.55
N GLY A 111 5.90 -1.20 -8.29
CA GLY A 111 4.52 -1.01 -8.78
C GLY A 111 4.30 0.31 -9.54
N TYR A 112 3.23 1.00 -9.19
CA TYR A 112 2.86 2.29 -9.76
C TYR A 112 3.91 3.36 -9.48
N ALA A 113 4.53 3.36 -8.30
CA ALA A 113 5.54 4.35 -7.89
C ALA A 113 6.94 4.12 -8.49
N ARG A 114 7.16 3.01 -9.22
CA ARG A 114 8.44 2.73 -9.87
C ARG A 114 8.93 3.90 -10.73
N GLY A 115 10.12 4.41 -10.48
CA GLY A 115 10.71 5.49 -11.28
C GLY A 115 10.14 6.89 -11.00
N VAL A 116 9.43 7.07 -9.88
CA VAL A 116 9.16 8.40 -9.30
C VAL A 116 10.49 9.08 -8.90
N ILE A 117 11.44 8.30 -8.36
CA ILE A 117 12.80 8.76 -8.04
C ILE A 117 13.76 8.11 -9.02
N GLN A 118 14.61 8.91 -9.65
CA GLN A 118 15.54 8.47 -10.69
C GLN A 118 16.96 8.99 -10.42
N LYS A 119 17.96 8.32 -11.00
CA LYS A 119 19.31 8.89 -11.09
C LYS A 119 19.30 10.00 -12.14
N LYS A 120 20.05 11.06 -11.89
CA LYS A 120 20.38 12.06 -12.91
C LYS A 120 21.32 11.50 -13.96
#